data_AF-D1ACA2-F1
#
_entry.id   AF-D1ACA2-F1
#
_cell.length_a   1.000
_cell.length_b   1.000
_cell.length_c   1.000
_cell.angle_alpha   90.00
_cell.angle_beta   90.00
_cell.angle_gamma   90.00
#
_symmetry.space_group_name_H-M   'P 1'
#
loop_
_entity.id
_entity.type
_entity.pdbx_description
1 polymer ?
#
loop_
_entity_poly.entity_id
_entity_poly.type
_entity_poly.pdbx_seq_one_letter_code
_entity_poly.pdbx_strand_id
1 'polypeptide(L)'
;MDVDRWERTVHEYRHVCLMRWTGALIPDLTADLVALGRLLERKNQPSIHARLLRVSAELSGRLAAELDDIGDRRAARVTWASARRAADASGDRDLSVWVRGYEADQARWSGCPDHVVTGLADEAIALC
;
A
#
# COMPACT_ATOMS: atom_id res chain seq x y z
N MET A 1 10.90 14.95 -13.02
CA MET A 1 9.81 13.98 -12.81
C MET A 1 9.06 14.43 -11.59
N ASP A 2 7.80 14.82 -11.78
CA ASP A 2 7.02 15.68 -10.90
C ASP A 2 6.15 14.87 -9.93
N VAL A 3 5.98 15.34 -8.69
CA VAL A 3 5.18 14.65 -7.64
C VAL A 3 3.70 14.62 -8.02
N ASP A 4 3.24 15.66 -8.69
CA ASP A 4 1.84 15.80 -9.12
C ASP A 4 1.45 14.69 -10.12
N ARG A 5 2.42 14.14 -10.85
CA ARG A 5 2.19 12.97 -11.72
C ARG A 5 1.87 11.72 -10.90
N TRP A 6 2.61 11.48 -9.81
CA TRP A 6 2.41 10.31 -8.96
C TRP A 6 1.11 10.38 -8.17
N GLU A 7 0.76 11.56 -7.66
CA GLU A 7 -0.51 11.77 -6.97
C GLU A 7 -1.70 11.52 -7.91
N ARG A 8 -1.58 11.91 -9.18
CA ARG A 8 -2.58 11.59 -10.22
C ARG A 8 -2.67 10.09 -10.50
N THR A 9 -1.54 9.41 -10.63
CA THR A 9 -1.51 7.95 -10.84
C THR A 9 -2.20 7.21 -9.69
N VAL A 10 -1.93 7.58 -8.43
CA VAL A 10 -2.63 7.01 -7.25
C VAL A 10 -4.14 7.23 -7.35
N HIS A 11 -4.56 8.43 -7.76
CA HIS A 11 -5.97 8.76 -7.86
C HIS A 11 -6.69 7.96 -8.97
N GLU A 12 -6.08 7.83 -10.13
CA GLU A 12 -6.59 7.04 -11.27
C GLU A 12 -6.81 5.59 -10.88
N TYR A 13 -5.80 5.03 -10.24
CA TYR A 13 -5.79 3.69 -9.70
C TYR A 13 -6.86 3.42 -8.64
N ARG A 14 -7.22 4.41 -7.83
CA ARG A 14 -8.33 4.33 -6.86
C ARG A 14 -9.70 4.22 -7.54
N HIS A 15 -9.81 4.61 -8.81
CA HIS A 15 -11.04 4.62 -9.60
C HIS A 15 -11.14 3.48 -10.63
N VAL A 16 -10.10 2.64 -10.79
CA VAL A 16 -10.17 1.45 -11.64
C VAL A 16 -11.06 0.41 -10.95
N CYS A 17 -12.30 0.31 -11.43
CA CYS A 17 -13.33 -0.59 -10.92
C CYS A 17 -12.98 -2.07 -11.14
N LEU A 18 -13.39 -2.91 -10.17
CA LEU A 18 -13.19 -4.36 -9.90
C LEU A 18 -13.36 -5.37 -11.07
N MET A 19 -13.53 -4.93 -12.32
CA MET A 19 -13.86 -5.81 -13.46
C MET A 19 -12.71 -6.13 -14.41
N ARG A 20 -11.48 -5.72 -14.13
CA ARG A 20 -10.31 -6.21 -14.86
C ARG A 20 -9.60 -7.25 -14.01
N TRP A 21 -9.69 -8.50 -14.47
CA TRP A 21 -8.84 -9.66 -14.14
C TRP A 21 -7.94 -9.44 -12.92
N THR A 22 -8.37 -9.95 -11.77
CA THR A 22 -7.56 -10.11 -10.55
C THR A 22 -6.06 -10.24 -10.86
N GLY A 23 -5.24 -9.32 -10.37
CA GLY A 23 -3.80 -9.29 -10.60
C GLY A 23 -3.34 -8.48 -11.82
N ALA A 24 -4.23 -7.89 -12.62
CA ALA A 24 -3.86 -7.15 -13.83
C ALA A 24 -2.97 -5.93 -13.56
N LEU A 25 -3.02 -5.37 -12.34
CA LEU A 25 -2.21 -4.21 -11.96
C LEU A 25 -0.82 -4.59 -11.41
N ILE A 26 -0.55 -5.87 -11.16
CA ILE A 26 0.71 -6.32 -10.55
C ILE A 26 1.95 -5.85 -11.34
N PRO A 27 2.02 -5.98 -12.68
CA PRO A 27 3.20 -5.54 -13.43
C PRO A 27 3.45 -4.04 -13.32
N ASP A 28 2.40 -3.23 -13.48
CA ASP A 28 2.49 -1.76 -13.46
C ASP A 28 2.84 -1.25 -12.05
N LEU A 29 2.17 -1.78 -11.02
CA LEU A 29 2.47 -1.45 -9.62
C LEU A 29 3.90 -1.82 -9.23
N THR A 30 4.39 -2.97 -9.69
CA THR A 30 5.77 -3.40 -9.45
C THR A 30 6.76 -2.44 -10.11
N ALA A 31 6.51 -2.05 -11.37
CA ALA A 31 7.37 -1.11 -12.09
C ALA A 31 7.39 0.27 -11.42
N ASP A 32 6.23 0.77 -10.98
CA ASP A 32 6.09 2.04 -10.28
C ASP A 32 6.83 2.03 -8.94
N LEU A 33 6.72 0.95 -8.16
CA LEU A 33 7.44 0.78 -6.89
C LEU A 33 8.96 0.71 -7.08
N VAL A 34 9.44 0.07 -8.15
CA VAL A 34 10.88 0.08 -8.50
C VAL A 34 11.35 1.50 -8.83
N ALA A 35 10.55 2.26 -9.59
CA ALA A 35 10.86 3.65 -9.90
C ALA A 35 10.87 4.55 -8.65
N LEU A 36 9.91 4.37 -7.75
CA LEU A 36 9.83 5.08 -6.47
C LEU A 36 10.98 4.74 -5.52
N GLY A 37 11.40 3.47 -5.46
CA GLY A 37 12.56 3.05 -4.67
C GLY A 37 13.82 3.83 -5.06
N ARG A 38 14.08 3.96 -6.37
CA ARG A 38 15.19 4.77 -6.89
C ARG A 38 15.07 6.27 -6.61
N LEU A 39 13.85 6.79 -6.42
CA LEU A 39 13.63 8.18 -6.02
C LEU A 39 13.89 8.36 -4.52
N LEU A 40 13.47 7.40 -3.69
CA LEU A 40 13.68 7.39 -2.24
C LEU A 40 15.16 7.32 -1.86
N GLU A 41 15.99 6.63 -2.64
CA GLU A 41 17.45 6.55 -2.47
C GLU A 41 18.17 7.89 -2.68
N ARG A 42 17.53 8.87 -3.32
CA ARG A 42 18.13 10.18 -3.56
C ARG A 42 18.09 11.04 -2.30
N LYS A 43 19.04 11.98 -2.21
CA LYS A 43 19.04 13.01 -1.16
C LYS A 43 17.91 14.01 -1.40
N ASN A 44 16.72 13.69 -0.90
CA ASN A 44 15.52 14.51 -1.00
C ASN A 44 15.40 15.45 0.20
N GLN A 45 14.69 16.56 0.02
CA GLN A 45 14.24 17.35 1.16
C GLN A 45 13.27 16.51 2.02
N PRO A 46 13.25 16.68 3.37
CA PRO A 46 12.42 15.85 4.25
C PRO A 46 10.93 15.80 3.85
N SER A 47 10.36 16.94 3.44
CA SER A 47 8.97 17.03 2.98
C SER A 47 8.70 16.22 1.71
N ILE A 48 9.63 16.21 0.77
CA ILE A 48 9.54 15.41 -0.47
C ILE A 48 9.72 13.94 -0.15
N HIS A 49 10.66 13.60 0.74
CA HIS A 49 10.89 12.22 1.15
C HIS A 49 9.64 11.62 1.84
N ALA A 50 9.01 12.38 2.74
CA ALA A 50 7.75 11.98 3.38
C ALA A 50 6.62 11.76 2.36
N ARG A 51 6.48 12.65 1.36
CA ARG A 51 5.49 12.46 0.28
C ARG A 51 5.77 11.21 -0.56
N LEU A 52 7.04 10.92 -0.88
CA LEU A 52 7.40 9.70 -1.60
C LEU A 52 7.11 8.43 -0.78
N LEU A 53 7.35 8.47 0.54
CA LEU A 53 6.99 7.37 1.44
C LEU A 53 5.48 7.15 1.50
N ARG A 54 4.69 8.23 1.53
CA ARG A 54 3.23 8.13 1.46
C ARG A 54 2.76 7.44 0.17
N VAL A 55 3.27 7.87 -0.98
CA VAL A 55 2.95 7.23 -2.28
C VAL A 55 3.39 5.76 -2.29
N SER A 56 4.59 5.47 -1.77
CA SER A 56 5.10 4.09 -1.66
C SER A 56 4.20 3.21 -0.81
N ALA A 57 3.67 3.72 0.30
CA ALA A 57 2.74 3.02 1.17
C ALA A 57 1.43 2.69 0.44
N GLU A 58 0.83 3.67 -0.23
CA GLU A 58 -0.44 3.50 -0.96
C GLU A 58 -0.31 2.50 -2.11
N LEU A 59 0.77 2.58 -2.91
CA LEU A 59 1.01 1.63 -4.01
C LEU A 59 1.36 0.23 -3.50
N SER A 60 2.14 0.12 -2.42
CA SER A 60 2.46 -1.17 -1.80
C SER A 60 1.20 -1.83 -1.25
N GLY A 61 0.32 -1.09 -0.56
CA GLY A 61 -0.93 -1.64 -0.05
C GLY A 61 -1.81 -2.20 -1.16
N ARG A 62 -1.91 -1.50 -2.29
CA ARG A 62 -2.71 -1.99 -3.42
C ARG A 62 -2.07 -3.15 -4.18
N LEU A 63 -0.74 -3.17 -4.30
CA LEU A 63 -0.04 -4.35 -4.83
C LEU A 63 -0.27 -5.57 -3.91
N ALA A 64 -0.23 -5.37 -2.60
CA ALA A 64 -0.47 -6.44 -1.64
C ALA A 64 -1.90 -7.01 -1.77
N ALA A 65 -2.90 -6.14 -1.94
CA ALA A 65 -4.28 -6.55 -2.21
C ALA A 65 -4.42 -7.36 -3.50
N GLU A 66 -3.80 -6.92 -4.62
CA GLU A 66 -3.81 -7.68 -5.88
C GLU A 66 -3.13 -9.05 -5.74
N LEU A 67 -2.06 -9.13 -4.94
CA LEU A 67 -1.36 -10.38 -4.63
C LEU A 67 -2.20 -11.32 -3.77
N ASP A 68 -2.95 -10.78 -2.80
CA ASP A 68 -3.93 -11.53 -2.01
C ASP A 68 -5.05 -12.08 -2.91
N ASP A 69 -5.58 -11.27 -3.82
CA ASP A 69 -6.67 -11.66 -4.72
C ASP A 69 -6.26 -12.81 -5.66
N ILE A 70 -4.99 -12.88 -6.11
CA ILE A 70 -4.47 -14.03 -6.89
C ILE A 70 -3.99 -15.20 -6.01
N GLY A 71 -4.04 -15.06 -4.68
CA GLY A 71 -3.64 -16.10 -3.72
C GLY A 71 -2.14 -16.20 -3.42
N ASP A 72 -1.30 -15.25 -3.86
CA ASP A 72 0.12 -15.20 -3.49
C ASP A 72 0.31 -14.59 -2.10
N ARG A 73 -0.12 -15.35 -1.09
CA ARG A 73 -0.10 -14.95 0.32
C ARG A 73 1.29 -14.60 0.83
N ARG A 74 2.36 -15.17 0.26
CA ARG A 74 3.72 -14.86 0.72
C ARG A 74 4.11 -13.47 0.22
N ALA A 75 3.93 -13.20 -1.07
CA ALA A 75 4.24 -11.90 -1.64
C ALA A 75 3.36 -10.80 -1.04
N ALA A 76 2.07 -11.07 -0.85
CA ALA A 76 1.14 -10.16 -0.21
C ALA A 76 1.62 -9.75 1.19
N ARG A 77 1.93 -10.71 2.08
CA ARG A 77 2.45 -10.43 3.44
C ARG A 77 3.70 -9.55 3.45
N VAL A 78 4.67 -9.83 2.57
CA VAL A 78 5.89 -9.01 2.47
C VAL A 78 5.58 -7.59 1.97
N THR A 79 4.63 -7.48 1.06
CA THR A 79 4.22 -6.20 0.48
C THR A 79 3.41 -5.36 1.47
N TRP A 80 2.50 -5.97 2.24
CA TRP A 80 1.82 -5.32 3.37
C TRP A 80 2.80 -4.80 4.43
N ALA A 81 3.79 -5.60 4.82
CA ALA A 81 4.84 -5.17 5.74
C ALA A 81 5.67 -3.99 5.17
N SER A 82 5.76 -3.86 3.86
CA SER A 82 6.43 -2.72 3.20
C SER A 82 5.53 -1.48 3.18
N ALA A 83 4.24 -1.65 2.91
CA ALA A 83 3.24 -0.58 2.98
C ALA A 83 3.19 0.06 4.37
N ARG A 84 3.12 -0.77 5.42
CA ARG A 84 3.10 -0.32 6.82
C ARG A 84 4.35 0.46 7.19
N ARG A 85 5.54 -0.07 6.87
CA ARG A 85 6.81 0.60 7.14
C ARG A 85 6.91 1.95 6.42
N ALA A 86 6.45 2.03 5.16
CA ALA A 86 6.45 3.27 4.42
C ALA A 86 5.45 4.29 4.99
N ALA A 87 4.26 3.84 5.41
CA ALA A 87 3.27 4.70 6.05
C ALA A 87 3.81 5.28 7.36
N ASP A 88 4.32 4.42 8.24
CA ASP A 88 4.86 4.83 9.54
C ASP A 88 6.06 5.77 9.37
N ALA A 89 6.95 5.48 8.41
CA ALA A 89 8.11 6.33 8.12
C ALA A 89 7.75 7.68 7.47
N SER A 90 6.57 7.79 6.85
CA SER A 90 6.10 9.05 6.26
C SER A 90 5.73 10.09 7.33
N GLY A 91 5.40 9.63 8.54
CA GLY A 91 4.88 10.47 9.62
C GLY A 91 3.40 10.83 9.47
N ASP A 92 2.71 10.34 8.44
CA ASP A 92 1.28 10.51 8.22
C ASP A 92 0.49 9.47 9.02
N ARG A 93 -0.06 9.91 10.16
CA ARG A 93 -0.80 9.04 11.08
C ARG A 93 -2.07 8.47 10.45
N ASP A 94 -2.79 9.28 9.67
CA ASP A 94 -4.03 8.86 9.02
C ASP A 94 -3.75 7.78 7.98
N LEU A 95 -2.64 7.91 7.26
CA LEU A 95 -2.17 6.88 6.35
C LEU A 95 -1.77 5.58 7.08
N SER A 96 -1.07 5.68 8.22
CA SER A 96 -0.72 4.50 9.04
C SER A 96 -1.95 3.74 9.54
N VAL A 97 -3.02 4.45 9.90
CA VAL A 97 -4.34 3.87 10.25
C VAL A 97 -4.97 3.25 9.01
N TRP A 98 -5.02 3.99 7.90
CA TRP A 98 -5.64 3.54 6.66
C TRP A 98 -5.01 2.25 6.11
N VAL A 99 -3.68 2.13 6.09
CA VAL A 99 -3.00 0.92 5.59
C VAL A 99 -3.39 -0.32 6.41
N ARG A 100 -3.45 -0.21 7.74
CA ARG A 100 -3.82 -1.33 8.62
C ARG A 100 -5.30 -1.68 8.51
N GLY A 101 -6.17 -0.68 8.40
CA GLY A 101 -7.59 -0.90 8.13
C GLY A 101 -7.83 -1.57 6.78
N TYR A 102 -7.08 -1.15 5.75
CA TYR A 102 -7.17 -1.76 4.42
C TYR A 102 -6.66 -3.20 4.41
N GLU A 103 -5.54 -3.49 5.10
CA GLU A 103 -5.03 -4.86 5.28
C GLU A 103 -6.07 -5.75 5.99
N ALA A 104 -6.74 -5.24 7.02
CA ALA A 104 -7.79 -5.98 7.73
C ALA A 104 -8.99 -6.31 6.82
N ASP A 105 -9.44 -5.35 6.01
CA ASP A 105 -10.52 -5.56 5.03
C ASP A 105 -10.14 -6.63 4.00
N GLN A 106 -8.94 -6.54 3.42
CA GLN A 106 -8.45 -7.53 2.45
C GLN A 106 -8.29 -8.92 3.07
N ALA A 107 -7.79 -9.02 4.30
CA ALA A 107 -7.66 -10.28 5.02
C ALA A 107 -9.02 -10.96 5.23
N ARG A 108 -10.07 -10.18 5.52
CA ARG A 108 -11.44 -10.69 5.64
C ARG A 108 -11.93 -11.29 4.32
N TRP A 109 -11.75 -10.59 3.21
CA TRP A 109 -12.18 -11.07 1.89
C TRP A 109 -11.36 -12.26 1.38
N SER A 110 -10.09 -12.34 1.78
CA SER A 110 -9.19 -13.45 1.47
C SER A 110 -9.44 -14.71 2.31
N GLY A 111 -10.43 -14.69 3.20
CA GLY A 111 -10.80 -15.81 4.06
C GLY A 111 -9.79 -16.12 5.16
N CYS A 112 -9.02 -15.11 5.60
CA CYS A 112 -8.17 -15.27 6.77
C CYS A 112 -9.01 -15.54 8.03
N PRO A 113 -8.47 -16.26 9.04
CA PRO A 113 -9.18 -16.46 10.30
C PRO A 113 -9.54 -15.14 10.99
N ASP A 114 -10.69 -15.10 11.65
CA ASP A 114 -11.22 -13.90 12.32
C ASP A 114 -10.21 -13.23 13.25
N HIS A 115 -9.45 -14.01 14.03
CA HIS A 115 -8.46 -13.47 14.97
C HIS A 115 -7.32 -12.69 14.27
N VAL A 116 -7.01 -13.01 13.01
CA VAL A 116 -6.03 -12.26 12.21
C VAL A 116 -6.64 -10.92 11.79
N VAL A 117 -7.89 -10.94 11.32
CA VAL A 117 -8.62 -9.74 10.91
C VAL A 117 -8.80 -8.78 12.09
N THR A 118 -9.22 -9.28 13.26
CA THR A 118 -9.40 -8.46 14.45
C THR A 118 -8.08 -7.92 14.96
N GLY A 119 -6.99 -8.71 14.94
CA GLY A 119 -5.67 -8.22 15.33
C GLY A 119 -5.20 -7.04 14.48
N LEU A 120 -5.40 -7.09 13.16
CA LEU A 120 -5.08 -5.98 12.26
C LEU A 120 -5.96 -4.74 12.51
N ALA A 121 -7.25 -4.95 12.78
CA ALA A 121 -8.16 -3.87 13.13
C ALA A 121 -7.78 -3.20 14.47
N ASP A 122 -7.41 -3.99 15.48
CA ASP A 122 -6.96 -3.49 16.79
C ASP A 122 -5.69 -2.65 16.66
N GLU A 123 -4.74 -3.04 15.80
CA GLU A 123 -3.56 -2.24 15.49
C GLU A 123 -3.91 -0.88 14.86
N ALA A 124 -4.92 -0.84 13.99
CA ALA A 124 -5.40 0.41 13.41
C ALA A 124 -6.07 1.30 14.46
N ILE A 125 -6.90 0.73 15.33
CA ILE A 125 -7.60 1.44 16.41
C ILE A 125 -6.61 2.00 17.43
N ALA A 126 -5.55 1.27 17.76
CA ALA A 126 -4.50 1.73 18.68
C ALA A 126 -3.72 2.96 18.17
N LEU A 127 -3.82 3.25 16.87
CA LEU A 127 -3.24 4.43 16.24
C LEU A 127 -4.23 5.60 16.15
N CYS A 128 -5.46 5.54 16.65
CA CYS A 128 -6.38 6.67 16.74
C CYS A 128 -6.20 7.43 18.07
#